data_AF-A0A950AW53-F1
#
_entry.id   AF-A0A950AW53-F1
#
_cell.length_a   1.000
_cell.length_b   1.000
_cell.length_c   1.000
_cell.angle_alpha   90.00
_cell.angle_beta   90.00
_cell.angle_gamma   90.00
#
_symmetry.space_group_name_H-M   'P 1'
#
loop_
_entity.id
_entity.type
_entity.pdbx_description
1 polymer ?
#
loop_
_entity_poly.entity_id
_entity_poly.type
_entity_poly.pdbx_seq_one_letter_code
_entity_poly.pdbx_strand_id
1 'polypeptide(L)'
;MAAITDAMVIRRRMARPRSVRGRAASAVAVVLVGGALLASCGAGSSKKAAPPTTTTRETTTTFAETTASSGAPAEPAASTKRYSHIVWVWMENHTYNQVIGNPSAPYETSLAHQYGTATHYASVGSPSLPNYIGATSGGTQGIADDADPTVHVLTVDNLFRQVRAVGGTARSFEESMPNNCVLGGVGTYAVKHNPAAYYTGADDRSACKTDDVPFSGTLPSGTLPTFSFVTPNLCDDTHDCPVAAGDTWLKSFLPPLLHGADYQGGSTAIFVVWDEYTTMPNVVISPTTPAGTVTAQPFDHYSLLRTTEEMLGLPLLGRAASATSMRAAFHL
;
A
#
# COMPACT_ATOMS: atom_id res chain seq x y z
N MET A 1 -80.99 6.35 20.01
CA MET A 1 -80.03 5.95 21.05
C MET A 1 -78.70 6.60 20.74
N ALA A 2 -78.19 7.41 21.66
CA ALA A 2 -76.97 8.21 21.54
C ALA A 2 -75.90 7.67 22.51
N ALA A 3 -74.64 7.64 22.08
CA ALA A 3 -73.40 7.55 22.87
C ALA A 3 -72.24 7.74 21.86
N ILE A 4 -71.45 8.83 21.81
CA ILE A 4 -70.43 9.38 22.73
C ILE A 4 -69.32 8.38 23.10
N THR A 5 -68.15 8.52 22.47
CA THR A 5 -66.79 8.55 23.08
C THR A 5 -65.76 8.86 21.98
N ASP A 6 -65.18 10.05 21.88
CA ASP A 6 -64.09 10.70 22.64
C ASP A 6 -62.70 10.45 21.99
N ALA A 7 -62.12 11.52 21.43
CA ALA A 7 -60.83 11.52 20.73
C ALA A 7 -59.86 12.44 21.48
N MET A 8 -58.90 11.84 22.18
CA MET A 8 -57.89 12.55 22.96
C MET A 8 -56.74 13.04 22.07
N VAL A 9 -56.75 14.34 21.77
CA VAL A 9 -55.64 15.06 21.10
C VAL A 9 -54.60 15.47 22.14
N ILE A 10 -53.44 14.83 22.16
CA ILE A 10 -52.29 15.28 22.96
C ILE A 10 -51.48 16.30 22.14
N ARG A 11 -51.68 17.59 22.43
CA ARG A 11 -50.74 18.66 22.03
C ARG A 11 -49.59 18.73 23.02
N ARG A 12 -48.38 18.30 22.64
CA ARG A 12 -47.16 18.64 23.39
C ARG A 12 -46.62 19.99 22.89
N ARG A 13 -46.64 20.97 23.78
CA ARG A 13 -46.08 22.31 23.61
C ARG A 13 -44.55 22.22 23.54
N MET A 14 -43.96 22.84 22.51
CA MET A 14 -42.53 23.16 22.48
C MET A 14 -42.23 24.24 23.52
N ALA A 15 -41.31 23.98 24.44
CA ALA A 15 -40.70 24.97 25.31
C ALA A 15 -39.23 25.16 24.88
N ARG A 16 -38.90 26.39 24.45
CA ARG A 16 -37.52 26.83 24.21
C ARG A 16 -36.81 27.09 25.56
N PRO A 17 -35.56 26.61 25.76
CA PRO A 17 -34.69 27.17 26.78
C PRO A 17 -33.82 28.30 26.22
N ARG A 18 -33.62 29.31 27.07
CA ARG A 18 -32.86 30.54 26.85
C ARG A 18 -31.37 30.27 26.75
N SER A 19 -30.71 31.03 25.88
CA SER A 19 -29.26 31.17 25.78
C SER A 19 -28.67 31.81 27.03
N VAL A 20 -27.66 31.19 27.64
CA VAL A 20 -26.75 31.82 28.59
C VAL A 20 -25.33 31.68 28.06
N ARG A 21 -24.69 32.83 27.83
CA ARG A 21 -23.28 32.98 27.49
C ARG A 21 -22.42 32.53 28.68
N GLY A 22 -21.50 31.60 28.44
CA GLY A 22 -20.40 31.27 29.34
C GLY A 22 -19.12 31.12 28.51
N ARG A 23 -18.21 32.09 28.65
CA ARG A 23 -16.86 32.06 28.07
C ARG A 23 -16.01 31.04 28.84
N ALA A 24 -15.38 30.12 28.12
CA ALA A 24 -14.15 29.47 28.58
C ALA A 24 -13.29 29.20 27.33
N ALA A 25 -12.30 30.06 27.11
CA ALA A 25 -11.26 29.86 26.12
C ALA A 25 -10.15 29.03 26.79
N SER A 26 -9.98 27.77 26.39
CA SER A 26 -8.79 27.00 26.69
C SER A 26 -7.78 27.26 25.58
N ALA A 27 -6.78 28.08 25.88
CA ALA A 27 -5.63 28.31 25.02
C ALA A 27 -4.73 27.07 25.06
N VAL A 28 -4.55 26.43 23.91
CA VAL A 28 -3.47 25.46 23.69
C VAL A 28 -2.20 26.25 23.41
N ALA A 29 -1.20 26.06 24.26
CA ALA A 29 0.11 26.68 24.15
C ALA A 29 0.87 26.07 22.97
N VAL A 30 1.12 26.87 21.93
CA VAL A 30 2.09 26.58 20.88
C VAL A 30 3.47 26.94 21.44
N VAL A 31 4.33 25.94 21.65
CA VAL A 31 5.75 26.16 21.94
C VAL A 31 6.48 26.35 20.61
N LEU A 32 6.68 27.61 20.23
CA LEU A 32 7.62 28.00 19.18
C LEU A 32 9.03 28.05 19.79
N VAL A 33 9.87 27.08 19.45
CA VAL A 33 11.32 27.19 19.68
C VAL A 33 11.91 28.05 18.55
N GLY A 34 12.01 29.35 18.82
CA GLY A 34 12.79 30.29 18.02
C GLY A 34 14.26 30.20 18.39
N GLY A 35 15.08 29.68 17.47
CA GLY A 35 16.53 29.75 17.50
C GLY A 35 17.03 30.52 16.28
N ALA A 36 17.17 31.85 16.41
CA ALA A 36 17.80 32.69 15.41
C ALA A 36 19.32 32.62 15.57
N LEU A 37 20.02 32.13 14.54
CA LEU A 37 21.46 32.35 14.37
C LEU A 37 21.67 33.19 13.11
N LEU A 38 22.05 34.44 13.36
CA LEU A 38 22.52 35.41 12.37
C LEU A 38 23.90 34.95 11.86
N ALA A 39 24.01 34.72 10.56
CA ALA A 39 25.30 34.63 9.86
C ALA A 39 25.28 35.64 8.70
N SER A 40 26.17 36.62 8.79
CA SER A 40 26.25 37.80 7.94
C SER A 40 26.75 37.50 6.53
N CYS A 41 26.15 38.13 5.53
CA CYS A 41 26.73 38.26 4.20
C CYS A 41 27.85 39.31 4.22
N GLY A 42 29.06 38.93 3.82
CA GLY A 42 30.17 39.84 3.54
C GLY A 42 30.81 39.48 2.21
N ALA A 43 30.58 40.30 1.19
CA ALA A 43 31.27 40.24 -0.09
C ALA A 43 32.65 40.91 0.03
N GLY A 44 33.69 40.28 -0.51
CA GLY A 44 35.04 40.84 -0.53
C GLY A 44 35.95 40.12 -1.52
N SER A 45 36.00 40.63 -2.75
CA SER A 45 36.95 40.24 -3.79
C SER A 45 38.38 40.63 -3.39
N SER A 46 39.36 39.74 -3.57
CA SER A 46 40.78 40.11 -3.75
C SER A 46 41.59 38.97 -4.40
N LYS A 47 42.33 39.34 -5.45
CA LYS A 47 43.26 38.52 -6.24
C LYS A 47 44.63 38.38 -5.53
N LYS A 48 45.30 37.23 -5.72
CA LYS A 48 46.77 36.93 -5.73
C LYS A 48 47.00 35.56 -5.08
N ALA A 49 48.01 34.75 -5.37
CA ALA A 49 48.99 34.58 -6.46
C ALA A 49 49.55 33.15 -6.24
N ALA A 50 50.01 32.48 -7.29
CA ALA A 50 50.50 31.09 -7.22
C ALA A 50 51.89 30.97 -6.52
N PRO A 51 52.15 29.90 -5.74
CA PRO A 51 53.50 29.47 -5.35
C PRO A 51 54.03 28.31 -6.22
N PRO A 52 55.34 28.03 -6.17
CA PRO A 52 56.09 27.39 -7.25
C PRO A 52 56.04 25.85 -7.24
N THR A 53 56.28 25.30 -8.43
CA THR A 53 56.42 23.87 -8.73
C THR A 53 57.75 23.34 -8.18
N THR A 54 57.70 22.30 -7.35
CA THR A 54 58.86 21.49 -6.97
C THR A 54 58.69 20.08 -7.54
N THR A 55 59.61 19.69 -8.40
CA THR A 55 59.66 18.40 -9.10
C THR A 55 60.14 17.31 -8.15
N THR A 56 59.32 16.28 -7.90
CA THR A 56 59.75 15.03 -7.25
C THR A 56 59.60 13.89 -8.24
N ARG A 57 60.70 13.15 -8.42
CA ARG A 57 60.86 12.05 -9.38
C ARG A 57 60.31 10.77 -8.75
N GLU A 58 59.22 10.22 -9.30
CA GLU A 58 58.69 8.91 -8.88
C GLU A 58 59.22 7.77 -9.76
N THR A 59 59.71 6.74 -9.08
CA THR A 59 60.24 5.50 -9.63
C THR A 59 59.09 4.57 -10.02
N THR A 60 58.95 4.28 -11.31
CA THR A 60 57.94 3.35 -11.83
C THR A 60 58.26 1.92 -11.39
N THR A 61 57.43 1.33 -10.52
CA THR A 61 57.43 -0.10 -10.23
C THR A 61 56.23 -0.72 -10.92
N THR A 62 56.48 -1.53 -11.96
CA THR A 62 55.44 -2.21 -12.74
C THR A 62 54.95 -3.43 -11.95
N PHE A 63 53.75 -3.34 -11.36
CA PHE A 63 53.03 -4.51 -10.86
C PHE A 63 52.09 -5.02 -11.97
N ALA A 64 52.26 -6.28 -12.36
CA ALA A 64 51.37 -6.96 -13.27
C ALA A 64 49.98 -7.14 -12.61
N GLU A 65 48.97 -6.52 -13.21
CA GLU A 65 47.59 -6.58 -12.75
C GLU A 65 47.00 -7.95 -13.12
N THR A 66 46.93 -8.84 -12.13
CA THR A 66 46.17 -10.09 -12.26
C THR A 66 44.70 -9.74 -12.04
N THR A 67 43.92 -9.70 -13.11
CA THR A 67 42.46 -9.54 -13.05
C THR A 67 41.84 -10.75 -12.38
N ALA A 68 41.67 -10.70 -11.06
CA ALA A 68 40.84 -11.62 -10.33
C ALA A 68 39.37 -11.28 -10.62
N SER A 69 38.74 -12.11 -11.46
CA SER A 69 37.29 -12.11 -11.67
C SER A 69 36.60 -12.49 -10.36
N SER A 70 36.22 -11.51 -9.54
CA SER A 70 35.24 -11.72 -8.47
C SER A 70 33.87 -11.86 -9.11
N GLY A 71 33.52 -13.08 -9.53
CA GLY A 71 32.14 -13.40 -9.87
C GLY A 71 31.30 -13.26 -8.60
N ALA A 72 30.53 -12.17 -8.50
CA ALA A 72 29.39 -12.16 -7.59
C ALA A 72 28.54 -13.40 -7.91
N PRO A 73 27.99 -14.11 -6.91
CA PRO A 73 27.05 -15.19 -7.19
C PRO A 73 25.97 -14.64 -8.12
N ALA A 74 25.78 -15.27 -9.27
CA ALA A 74 24.67 -14.91 -10.14
C ALA A 74 23.39 -15.07 -9.32
N GLU A 75 22.62 -13.99 -9.21
CA GLU A 75 21.30 -14.03 -8.58
C GLU A 75 20.51 -15.15 -9.28
N PRO A 76 19.85 -16.04 -8.52
CA PRO A 76 19.05 -17.10 -9.13
C PRO A 76 18.11 -16.49 -10.17
N ALA A 77 18.11 -17.03 -11.38
CA ALA A 77 17.21 -16.57 -12.42
C ALA A 77 15.77 -16.65 -11.90
N ALA A 78 15.03 -15.54 -12.00
CA ALA A 78 13.63 -15.50 -11.61
C ALA A 78 12.85 -16.61 -12.34
N SER A 79 11.93 -17.26 -11.63
CA SER A 79 11.05 -18.25 -12.25
C SER A 79 10.27 -17.60 -13.40
N THR A 80 9.95 -18.39 -14.43
CA THR A 80 9.12 -17.96 -15.57
C THR A 80 7.64 -18.29 -15.37
N LYS A 81 7.28 -18.82 -14.20
CA LYS A 81 5.93 -19.27 -13.89
C LYS A 81 4.94 -18.12 -14.01
N ARG A 82 3.86 -18.36 -14.76
CA ARG A 82 2.71 -17.46 -14.80
C ARG A 82 1.72 -17.85 -13.71
N TYR A 83 1.03 -16.83 -13.21
CA TYR A 83 -0.06 -17.00 -12.26
C TYR A 83 -1.36 -16.63 -12.93
N SER A 84 -2.43 -17.32 -12.55
CA SER A 84 -3.78 -17.04 -13.03
C SER A 84 -4.46 -15.98 -12.17
N HIS A 85 -4.12 -15.95 -10.88
CA HIS A 85 -4.74 -15.09 -9.89
C HIS A 85 -3.68 -14.45 -8.99
N ILE A 86 -3.79 -13.13 -8.80
CA ILE A 86 -2.97 -12.39 -7.83
C ILE A 86 -3.92 -11.63 -6.92
N VAL A 87 -3.77 -11.83 -5.62
CA VAL A 87 -4.54 -11.14 -4.59
C VAL A 87 -3.61 -10.23 -3.82
N TRP A 88 -3.93 -8.94 -3.77
CA TRP A 88 -3.31 -7.99 -2.86
C TRP A 88 -4.27 -7.72 -1.71
N VAL A 89 -3.78 -7.83 -0.48
CA VAL A 89 -4.49 -7.46 0.75
C VAL A 89 -3.74 -6.30 1.35
N TRP A 90 -4.40 -5.15 1.48
CA TRP A 90 -3.80 -3.89 1.92
C TRP A 90 -4.19 -3.59 3.36
N MET A 91 -3.20 -3.63 4.24
CA MET A 91 -3.29 -3.26 5.65
C MET A 91 -2.66 -1.86 5.85
N GLU A 92 -2.77 -1.28 7.04
CA GLU A 92 -2.41 0.11 7.29
C GLU A 92 -1.42 0.32 8.46
N ASN A 93 -0.59 1.36 8.30
CA ASN A 93 0.16 2.14 9.29
C ASN A 93 0.97 1.41 10.37
N HIS A 94 1.81 0.47 9.96
CA HIS A 94 2.76 -0.17 10.86
C HIS A 94 4.15 -0.35 10.25
N THR A 95 5.17 -0.30 11.10
CA THR A 95 6.51 -0.78 10.77
C THR A 95 6.58 -2.31 10.95
N TYR A 96 7.54 -2.94 10.28
CA TYR A 96 7.74 -4.39 10.23
C TYR A 96 7.69 -5.04 11.62
N ASN A 97 8.44 -4.50 12.59
CA ASN A 97 8.53 -5.04 13.95
C ASN A 97 7.31 -4.73 14.82
N GLN A 98 6.42 -3.83 14.40
CA GLN A 98 5.13 -3.64 15.07
C GLN A 98 4.13 -4.74 14.72
N VAL A 99 4.37 -5.54 13.66
CA VAL A 99 3.51 -6.65 13.26
C VAL A 99 4.26 -7.98 13.33
N ILE A 100 5.30 -8.16 12.51
CA ILE A 100 6.02 -9.43 12.44
C ILE A 100 6.87 -9.61 13.70
N GLY A 101 6.55 -10.67 14.46
CA GLY A 101 7.14 -10.94 15.77
C GLY A 101 6.41 -10.29 16.95
N ASN A 102 5.36 -9.49 16.71
CA ASN A 102 4.55 -8.90 17.78
C ASN A 102 3.61 -9.97 18.38
N PRO A 103 3.56 -10.15 19.71
CA PRO A 103 2.63 -11.10 20.35
C PRO A 103 1.13 -10.76 20.12
N SER A 104 0.83 -9.54 19.66
CA SER A 104 -0.53 -9.13 19.26
C SER A 104 -0.87 -9.50 17.82
N ALA A 105 0.11 -9.95 17.01
CA ALA A 105 -0.03 -10.39 15.63
C ALA A 105 0.49 -11.83 15.41
N PRO A 106 0.02 -12.82 16.19
CA PRO A 106 0.53 -14.18 16.11
C PRO A 106 0.22 -14.87 14.77
N TYR A 107 -0.92 -14.59 14.15
CA TYR A 107 -1.27 -15.17 12.85
C TYR A 107 -0.42 -14.59 11.73
N GLU A 108 -0.27 -13.27 11.67
CA GLU A 108 0.57 -12.60 10.65
C GLU A 108 2.03 -13.03 10.77
N THR A 109 2.55 -13.12 12.01
CA THR A 109 3.88 -13.68 12.29
C THR A 109 3.97 -15.14 11.80
N SER A 110 2.95 -15.96 12.03
CA SER A 110 2.94 -17.33 11.55
C SER A 110 2.94 -17.45 10.03
N LEU A 111 2.26 -16.54 9.33
CA LEU A 111 2.27 -16.50 7.86
C LEU A 111 3.67 -16.19 7.33
N ALA A 112 4.37 -15.21 7.92
CA ALA A 112 5.74 -14.89 7.54
C ALA A 112 6.70 -16.09 7.74
N HIS A 113 6.52 -16.86 8.82
CA HIS A 113 7.29 -18.09 9.06
C HIS A 113 6.90 -19.25 8.13
N GLN A 114 5.63 -19.35 7.75
CA GLN A 114 5.14 -20.41 6.88
C GLN A 114 5.45 -20.17 5.40
N TYR A 115 5.54 -18.90 4.99
CA TYR A 115 5.76 -18.50 3.61
C TYR A 115 7.01 -17.63 3.48
N GLY A 116 6.88 -16.38 3.02
CA GLY A 116 8.00 -15.48 2.97
C GLY A 116 7.69 -14.04 3.34
N THR A 117 8.75 -13.31 3.70
CA THR A 117 8.69 -11.89 4.05
C THR A 117 10.01 -11.18 3.70
N ALA A 118 9.93 -9.88 3.35
CA ALA A 118 11.08 -9.01 3.16
C ALA A 118 11.25 -8.06 4.35
N THR A 119 12.43 -8.04 4.95
CA THR A 119 12.74 -7.18 6.10
C THR A 119 13.01 -5.73 5.73
N HIS A 120 13.20 -5.44 4.44
CA HIS A 120 13.50 -4.12 3.89
C HIS A 120 12.48 -3.73 2.82
N TYR A 121 11.21 -3.63 3.21
CA TYR A 121 10.14 -3.15 2.33
C TYR A 121 9.81 -1.69 2.63
N ALA A 122 9.82 -0.81 1.62
CA ALA A 122 9.62 0.63 1.77
C ALA A 122 8.33 1.13 1.13
N SER A 123 7.79 2.22 1.70
CA SER A 123 6.73 3.02 1.11
C SER A 123 7.27 3.83 -0.06
N VAL A 124 6.38 4.28 -0.95
CA VAL A 124 6.74 5.09 -2.12
C VAL A 124 6.17 6.51 -2.07
N GLY A 125 5.38 6.80 -1.04
CA GLY A 125 4.83 8.10 -0.72
C GLY A 125 4.37 8.17 0.73
N SER A 126 3.78 9.31 1.09
CA SER A 126 3.05 9.56 2.33
C SER A 126 2.19 10.82 2.10
N PRO A 127 0.95 10.92 2.61
CA PRO A 127 0.23 9.94 3.45
C PRO A 127 -0.22 8.69 2.64
N SER A 128 -1.20 7.93 3.13
CA SER A 128 -1.63 6.64 2.56
C SER A 128 -1.88 6.68 1.05
N LEU A 129 -2.71 7.61 0.55
CA LEU A 129 -3.14 7.63 -0.86
C LEU A 129 -2.00 7.56 -1.89
N PRO A 130 -0.91 8.35 -1.78
CA PRO A 130 0.29 8.21 -2.61
C PRO A 130 0.84 6.78 -2.74
N ASN A 131 0.76 5.95 -1.70
CA ASN A 131 1.23 4.56 -1.73
C ASN A 131 0.31 3.67 -2.58
N TYR A 132 -1.00 3.76 -2.39
CA TYR A 132 -2.00 3.00 -3.17
C TYR A 132 -1.93 3.35 -4.66
N ILE A 133 -1.80 4.64 -4.99
CA ILE A 133 -1.64 5.11 -6.38
C ILE A 133 -0.28 4.71 -6.93
N GLY A 134 0.79 4.84 -6.15
CA GLY A 134 2.13 4.41 -6.49
C GLY A 134 2.18 2.93 -6.89
N ALA A 135 1.60 2.07 -6.05
CA ALA A 135 1.56 0.62 -6.27
C ALA A 135 0.72 0.20 -7.48
N THR A 136 -0.29 0.97 -7.87
CA THR A 136 -1.22 0.56 -8.92
C THR A 136 -1.00 1.26 -10.26
N SER A 137 -0.21 2.33 -10.32
CA SER A 137 0.11 3.08 -11.55
C SER A 137 1.61 3.22 -11.85
N GLY A 138 2.49 2.78 -10.96
CA GLY A 138 3.93 2.93 -11.12
C GLY A 138 4.43 4.36 -10.84
N GLY A 139 3.66 5.17 -10.13
CA GLY A 139 4.08 6.49 -9.63
C GLY A 139 3.02 7.12 -8.71
N THR A 140 3.43 8.03 -7.82
CA THR A 140 2.48 8.75 -6.93
C THR A 140 1.60 9.75 -7.68
N GLN A 141 1.85 9.97 -8.98
CA GLN A 141 1.17 10.93 -9.85
C GLN A 141 1.17 12.37 -9.31
N GLY A 142 2.17 12.72 -8.49
CA GLY A 142 2.28 14.04 -7.88
C GLY A 142 1.36 14.27 -6.68
N ILE A 143 0.62 13.25 -6.26
CA ILE A 143 -0.22 13.29 -5.05
C ILE A 143 0.68 13.29 -3.82
N ALA A 144 0.35 14.14 -2.86
CA ALA A 144 1.07 14.32 -1.59
C ALA A 144 0.10 14.56 -0.40
N ASP A 145 -1.17 14.19 -0.57
CA ASP A 145 -2.23 14.28 0.45
C ASP A 145 -3.23 13.12 0.27
N ASP A 146 -4.24 13.06 1.13
CA ASP A 146 -5.30 12.04 1.16
C ASP A 146 -6.64 12.56 0.59
N ALA A 147 -6.62 13.56 -0.31
CA ALA A 147 -7.87 14.12 -0.80
C ALA A 147 -8.69 13.12 -1.64
N ASP A 148 -10.00 13.31 -1.63
CA ASP A 148 -10.95 12.43 -2.34
C ASP A 148 -10.70 12.40 -3.87
N PRO A 149 -11.22 11.37 -4.58
CA PRO A 149 -11.15 11.27 -6.04
C PRO A 149 -11.66 12.48 -6.82
N THR A 150 -12.49 13.33 -6.20
CA THR A 150 -12.97 14.58 -6.84
C THR A 150 -11.87 15.63 -6.97
N VAL A 151 -10.83 15.57 -6.15
CA VAL A 151 -9.63 16.42 -6.22
C VAL A 151 -8.59 15.77 -7.13
N HIS A 152 -8.35 14.47 -6.96
CA HIS A 152 -7.33 13.72 -7.69
C HIS A 152 -7.95 12.82 -8.76
N VAL A 153 -8.23 13.41 -9.92
CA VAL A 153 -8.78 12.68 -11.08
C VAL A 153 -7.64 12.16 -11.95
N LEU A 154 -7.43 10.84 -11.96
CA LEU A 154 -6.29 10.23 -12.64
C LEU A 154 -6.70 9.59 -13.97
N THR A 155 -6.01 9.96 -15.05
CA THR A 155 -6.21 9.37 -16.40
C THR A 155 -5.06 8.50 -16.86
N VAL A 156 -4.00 8.40 -16.05
CA VAL A 156 -2.84 7.54 -16.30
C VAL A 156 -3.25 6.07 -16.40
N ASP A 157 -2.37 5.27 -16.99
CA ASP A 157 -2.56 3.82 -17.01
C ASP A 157 -2.36 3.21 -15.63
N ASN A 158 -3.02 2.07 -15.39
CA ASN A 158 -3.03 1.39 -14.11
C ASN A 158 -3.19 -0.11 -14.27
N LEU A 159 -2.78 -0.85 -13.24
CA LEU A 159 -2.80 -2.30 -13.20
C LEU A 159 -4.18 -2.89 -13.48
N PHE A 160 -5.25 -2.29 -12.94
CA PHE A 160 -6.61 -2.76 -13.18
C PHE A 160 -6.97 -2.71 -14.67
N ARG A 161 -6.59 -1.62 -15.36
CA ARG A 161 -6.81 -1.46 -16.80
C ARG A 161 -5.97 -2.42 -17.61
N GLN A 162 -4.69 -2.62 -17.27
CA GLN A 162 -3.84 -3.58 -17.96
C GLN A 162 -4.42 -5.00 -17.93
N VAL A 163 -4.91 -5.43 -16.77
CA VAL A 163 -5.56 -6.74 -16.61
C VAL A 163 -6.80 -6.86 -17.50
N ARG A 164 -7.68 -5.85 -17.50
CA ARG A 164 -8.87 -5.84 -18.38
C ARG A 164 -8.49 -5.84 -19.87
N ALA A 165 -7.46 -5.08 -20.25
CA ALA A 165 -7.03 -4.92 -21.64
C ALA A 165 -6.53 -6.23 -22.27
N VAL A 166 -6.03 -7.16 -21.46
CA VAL A 166 -5.62 -8.51 -21.91
C VAL A 166 -6.72 -9.56 -21.74
N GLY A 167 -7.95 -9.15 -21.42
CA GLY A 167 -9.11 -10.02 -21.25
C GLY A 167 -9.22 -10.70 -19.87
N GLY A 168 -8.38 -10.29 -18.91
CA GLY A 168 -8.49 -10.71 -17.51
C GLY A 168 -9.57 -9.94 -16.75
N THR A 169 -9.80 -10.34 -15.50
CA THR A 169 -10.73 -9.66 -14.59
C THR A 169 -9.97 -9.03 -13.43
N ALA A 170 -10.19 -7.73 -13.21
CA ALA A 170 -9.65 -7.01 -12.07
C ALA A 170 -10.81 -6.55 -11.18
N ARG A 171 -10.75 -6.81 -9.88
CA ARG A 171 -11.79 -6.36 -8.92
C ARG A 171 -11.18 -5.82 -7.64
N SER A 172 -11.82 -4.78 -7.12
CA SER A 172 -11.57 -4.23 -5.78
C SER A 172 -12.68 -4.70 -4.85
N PHE A 173 -12.29 -5.15 -3.67
CA PHE A 173 -13.17 -5.63 -2.62
C PHE A 173 -12.92 -4.79 -1.37
N GLU A 174 -13.84 -3.86 -1.11
CA GLU A 174 -13.66 -2.81 -0.12
C GLU A 174 -14.63 -3.00 1.04
N GLU A 175 -14.11 -3.28 2.23
CA GLU A 175 -14.95 -3.51 3.40
C GLU A 175 -15.63 -2.22 3.87
N SER A 176 -16.88 -2.36 4.32
CA SER A 176 -17.73 -1.23 4.72
C SER A 176 -18.07 -0.22 3.61
N MET A 177 -17.62 -0.44 2.36
CA MET A 177 -18.05 0.37 1.23
C MET A 177 -19.56 0.17 0.99
N PRO A 178 -20.39 1.23 0.96
CA PRO A 178 -21.85 1.07 0.99
C PRO A 178 -22.48 0.65 -0.35
N ASN A 179 -21.83 0.92 -1.47
CA ASN A 179 -22.25 0.53 -2.83
C ASN A 179 -21.03 0.56 -3.75
N ASN A 180 -21.18 0.09 -4.99
CA ASN A 180 -20.05 0.05 -5.92
C ASN A 180 -19.52 1.46 -6.24
N CYS A 181 -18.19 1.59 -6.35
CA CYS A 181 -17.52 2.81 -6.83
C CYS A 181 -17.86 4.08 -6.03
N VAL A 182 -17.73 4.00 -4.71
CA VAL A 182 -17.96 5.15 -3.82
C VAL A 182 -16.76 6.09 -3.90
N LEU A 183 -17.01 7.40 -4.07
CA LEU A 183 -15.97 8.41 -4.34
C LEU A 183 -15.61 9.27 -3.13
N GLY A 184 -15.89 8.78 -1.92
CA GLY A 184 -15.68 9.50 -0.67
C GLY A 184 -15.74 8.56 0.53
N GLY A 185 -15.12 8.95 1.64
CA GLY A 185 -15.18 8.14 2.87
C GLY A 185 -16.60 8.04 3.45
N VAL A 186 -16.98 6.85 3.94
CA VAL A 186 -18.28 6.59 4.57
C VAL A 186 -18.11 5.67 5.77
N GLY A 187 -18.42 6.15 6.98
CA GLY A 187 -18.22 5.34 8.19
C GLY A 187 -16.75 4.95 8.35
N THR A 188 -16.47 3.65 8.42
CA THR A 188 -15.11 3.09 8.48
C THR A 188 -14.50 2.77 7.11
N TYR A 189 -15.23 3.01 6.02
CA TYR A 189 -14.66 2.93 4.66
C TYR A 189 -13.91 4.24 4.34
N ALA A 190 -12.63 4.12 4.00
CA ALA A 190 -11.75 5.23 3.60
C ALA A 190 -11.44 5.14 2.10
N VAL A 191 -12.00 6.06 1.30
CA VAL A 191 -11.78 6.05 -0.16
C VAL A 191 -10.30 6.17 -0.54
N LYS A 192 -9.48 6.83 0.29
CA LYS A 192 -8.03 6.95 0.10
C LYS A 192 -7.29 5.61 0.02
N HIS A 193 -7.87 4.53 0.54
CA HIS A 193 -7.34 3.16 0.47
C HIS A 193 -7.88 2.38 -0.75
N ASN A 194 -8.77 2.98 -1.55
CA ASN A 194 -9.35 2.37 -2.75
C ASN A 194 -8.84 3.10 -4.01
N PRO A 195 -7.74 2.63 -4.65
CA PRO A 195 -7.19 3.28 -5.83
C PRO A 195 -8.11 3.19 -7.06
N ALA A 196 -8.98 2.18 -7.16
CA ALA A 196 -9.91 2.05 -8.29
C ALA A 196 -10.87 3.24 -8.38
N ALA A 197 -11.22 3.85 -7.25
CA ALA A 197 -12.07 5.03 -7.19
C ALA A 197 -11.42 6.30 -7.81
N TYR A 198 -10.09 6.37 -7.92
CA TYR A 198 -9.35 7.55 -8.43
C TYR A 198 -9.18 7.55 -9.95
N TYR A 199 -9.24 6.38 -10.59
CA TYR A 199 -8.98 6.27 -12.03
C TYR A 199 -10.22 6.59 -12.88
N THR A 200 -10.00 7.37 -13.94
CA THR A 200 -11.02 7.85 -14.88
C THR A 200 -10.60 7.79 -16.35
N GLY A 201 -9.37 7.34 -16.63
CA GLY A 201 -8.89 7.21 -18.00
C GLY A 201 -9.56 6.04 -18.73
N ALA A 202 -9.81 6.22 -20.03
CA ALA A 202 -10.50 5.24 -20.87
C ALA A 202 -11.83 4.76 -20.25
N ASP A 203 -11.94 3.48 -19.92
CA ASP A 203 -13.13 2.82 -19.39
C ASP A 203 -13.11 2.67 -17.86
N ASP A 204 -12.08 3.15 -17.16
CA ASP A 204 -11.87 2.88 -15.72
C ASP A 204 -13.06 3.28 -14.85
N ARG A 205 -13.68 4.45 -15.10
CA ARG A 205 -14.83 4.87 -14.29
C ARG A 205 -16.03 3.96 -14.51
N SER A 206 -16.19 3.39 -15.71
CA SER A 206 -17.25 2.43 -16.00
C SER A 206 -16.94 1.06 -15.38
N ALA A 207 -15.68 0.64 -15.42
CA ALA A 207 -15.21 -0.57 -14.77
C ALA A 207 -15.39 -0.48 -13.25
N CYS A 208 -14.99 0.63 -12.61
CA CYS A 208 -15.19 0.89 -11.18
C CYS A 208 -16.63 0.62 -10.73
N LYS A 209 -17.64 1.09 -11.47
CA LYS A 209 -19.07 0.84 -11.12
C LYS A 209 -19.46 -0.64 -11.09
N THR A 210 -18.68 -1.50 -11.72
CA THR A 210 -18.93 -2.95 -11.84
C THR A 210 -18.00 -3.77 -10.96
N ASP A 211 -16.73 -3.37 -10.90
CA ASP A 211 -15.62 -4.17 -10.39
C ASP A 211 -15.07 -3.69 -9.05
N ASP A 212 -15.38 -2.46 -8.64
CA ASP A 212 -15.10 -1.94 -7.31
C ASP A 212 -16.35 -2.13 -6.43
N VAL A 213 -16.31 -3.15 -5.58
CA VAL A 213 -17.51 -3.70 -4.93
C VAL A 213 -17.36 -3.78 -3.40
N PRO A 214 -18.47 -3.65 -2.65
CA PRO A 214 -18.47 -3.92 -1.22
C PRO A 214 -17.95 -5.32 -0.89
N PHE A 215 -17.06 -5.42 0.10
CA PHE A 215 -16.53 -6.70 0.55
C PHE A 215 -17.39 -7.32 1.66
N SER A 216 -17.67 -8.63 1.53
CA SER A 216 -18.52 -9.39 2.45
C SER A 216 -17.75 -10.39 3.32
N GLY A 217 -16.42 -10.25 3.45
CA GLY A 217 -15.58 -11.11 4.29
C GLY A 217 -14.99 -12.35 3.61
N THR A 218 -15.41 -12.69 2.37
CA THR A 218 -14.86 -13.82 1.60
C THR A 218 -14.77 -13.49 0.12
N LEU A 219 -13.74 -14.01 -0.56
CA LEU A 219 -13.63 -13.94 -2.01
C LEU A 219 -14.36 -15.12 -2.69
N PRO A 220 -14.78 -14.97 -3.96
CA PRO A 220 -15.27 -16.09 -4.76
C PRO A 220 -14.24 -17.23 -4.83
N SER A 221 -14.69 -18.46 -4.66
CA SER A 221 -13.83 -19.66 -4.77
C SER A 221 -14.08 -20.39 -6.08
N GLY A 222 -13.01 -20.77 -6.79
CA GLY A 222 -13.06 -21.42 -8.10
C GLY A 222 -13.31 -20.46 -9.27
N THR A 223 -13.43 -19.16 -8.98
CA THR A 223 -13.64 -18.08 -9.94
C THR A 223 -12.97 -16.79 -9.46
N LEU A 224 -11.79 -16.90 -8.82
CA LEU A 224 -11.04 -15.71 -8.43
C LEU A 224 -10.80 -14.79 -9.64
N PRO A 225 -10.87 -13.46 -9.47
CA PRO A 225 -10.40 -12.54 -10.49
C PRO A 225 -8.92 -12.78 -10.85
N THR A 226 -8.51 -12.38 -12.05
CA THR A 226 -7.09 -12.35 -12.42
C THR A 226 -6.29 -11.47 -11.46
N PHE A 227 -6.87 -10.33 -11.05
CA PHE A 227 -6.32 -9.46 -10.03
C PHE A 227 -7.40 -9.06 -9.02
N SER A 228 -7.16 -9.34 -7.75
CA SER A 228 -8.03 -8.92 -6.65
C SER A 228 -7.29 -7.94 -5.75
N PHE A 229 -7.87 -6.76 -5.57
CA PHE A 229 -7.43 -5.78 -4.58
C PHE A 229 -8.40 -5.86 -3.40
N VAL A 230 -7.91 -6.12 -2.19
CA VAL A 230 -8.74 -6.29 -1.00
C VAL A 230 -8.29 -5.30 0.06
N THR A 231 -9.22 -4.52 0.56
CA THR A 231 -8.98 -3.49 1.57
C THR A 231 -9.97 -3.71 2.72
N PRO A 232 -9.49 -4.06 3.93
CA PRO A 232 -10.32 -4.01 5.13
C PRO A 232 -10.72 -2.57 5.46
N ASN A 233 -11.67 -2.41 6.37
CA ASN A 233 -12.06 -1.08 6.85
C ASN A 233 -11.03 -0.53 7.85
N LEU A 234 -11.13 0.75 8.21
CA LEU A 234 -10.18 1.46 9.09
C LEU A 234 -9.87 0.77 10.45
N CYS A 235 -10.73 -0.12 10.94
CA CYS A 235 -10.40 -0.90 12.13
C CYS A 235 -9.65 -2.19 11.76
N ASP A 236 -10.15 -2.93 10.79
CA ASP A 236 -9.62 -4.23 10.41
C ASP A 236 -8.31 -4.14 9.62
N ASP A 237 -8.02 -3.00 8.99
CA ASP A 237 -6.73 -2.70 8.36
C ASP A 237 -5.68 -2.25 9.37
N THR A 238 -6.07 -2.04 10.64
CA THR A 238 -5.27 -1.56 11.78
C THR A 238 -4.93 -0.07 11.80
N HIS A 239 -5.58 0.76 10.97
CA HIS A 239 -5.40 2.21 11.00
C HIS A 239 -5.89 2.84 12.32
N ASP A 240 -7.13 2.52 12.73
CA ASP A 240 -7.82 3.10 13.89
C ASP A 240 -7.95 2.12 15.07
N CYS A 241 -7.55 0.86 14.87
CA CYS A 241 -7.65 -0.21 15.85
C CYS A 241 -6.30 -0.90 16.11
N PRO A 242 -6.15 -1.59 17.26
CA PRO A 242 -4.90 -2.30 17.57
C PRO A 242 -4.58 -3.37 16.54
N VAL A 243 -3.30 -3.66 16.35
CA VAL A 243 -2.76 -4.74 15.49
C VAL A 243 -3.53 -6.07 15.61
N ALA A 244 -3.97 -6.43 16.82
CA ALA A 244 -4.73 -7.67 17.06
C ALA A 244 -6.08 -7.74 16.30
N ALA A 245 -6.67 -6.61 15.92
CA ALA A 245 -7.86 -6.56 15.08
C ALA A 245 -7.54 -7.09 13.67
N GLY A 246 -6.50 -6.55 13.03
CA GLY A 246 -6.04 -7.01 11.71
C GLY A 246 -5.56 -8.45 11.70
N ASP A 247 -4.84 -8.89 12.75
CA ASP A 247 -4.46 -10.29 12.90
C ASP A 247 -5.68 -11.22 12.92
N THR A 248 -6.72 -10.84 13.66
CA THR A 248 -7.99 -11.58 13.76
C THR A 248 -8.75 -11.58 12.43
N TRP A 249 -8.78 -10.44 11.76
CA TRP A 249 -9.43 -10.29 10.45
C TRP A 249 -8.74 -11.16 9.40
N LEU A 250 -7.42 -11.08 9.28
CA LEU A 250 -6.63 -11.91 8.36
C LEU A 250 -6.78 -13.40 8.65
N LYS A 251 -6.83 -13.79 9.94
CA LYS A 251 -7.07 -15.17 10.37
C LYS A 251 -8.45 -15.69 9.98
N SER A 252 -9.42 -14.80 9.79
CA SER A 252 -10.75 -15.16 9.30
C SER A 252 -10.81 -15.18 7.78
N PHE A 253 -10.14 -14.23 7.13
CA PHE A 253 -10.17 -14.01 5.69
C PHE A 253 -9.33 -15.02 4.89
N LEU A 254 -8.07 -15.23 5.29
CA LEU A 254 -7.11 -15.98 4.48
C LEU A 254 -7.35 -17.49 4.44
N PRO A 255 -7.71 -18.20 5.53
CA PRO A 255 -7.84 -19.66 5.47
C PRO A 255 -8.85 -20.17 4.43
N PRO A 256 -10.07 -19.61 4.28
CA PRO A 256 -10.98 -19.98 3.21
C PRO A 256 -10.36 -19.81 1.80
N LEU A 257 -9.62 -18.73 1.57
CA LEU A 257 -8.93 -18.47 0.30
C LEU A 257 -7.82 -19.50 0.05
N LEU A 258 -7.00 -19.80 1.07
CA LEU A 258 -5.92 -20.78 0.99
C LEU A 258 -6.43 -22.22 0.82
N HIS A 259 -7.63 -22.54 1.32
CA HIS A 259 -8.27 -23.84 1.11
C HIS A 259 -9.07 -23.91 -0.20
N GLY A 260 -9.24 -22.78 -0.90
CA GLY A 260 -9.97 -22.69 -2.16
C GLY A 260 -9.25 -23.37 -3.33
N ALA A 261 -10.02 -23.79 -4.33
CA ALA A 261 -9.51 -24.53 -5.49
C ALA A 261 -8.46 -23.73 -6.28
N ASP A 262 -8.61 -22.41 -6.37
CA ASP A 262 -7.69 -21.55 -7.13
C ASP A 262 -6.29 -21.49 -6.50
N TYR A 263 -6.20 -21.49 -5.16
CA TYR A 263 -4.93 -21.56 -4.45
C TYR A 263 -4.34 -22.96 -4.46
N GLN A 264 -5.16 -23.97 -4.14
CA GLN A 264 -4.76 -25.39 -4.15
C GLN A 264 -4.33 -25.87 -5.54
N GLY A 265 -4.88 -25.28 -6.61
CA GLY A 265 -4.47 -25.51 -7.99
C GLY A 265 -3.08 -24.98 -8.34
N GLY A 266 -2.41 -24.27 -7.44
CA GLY A 266 -1.01 -23.90 -7.58
C GLY A 266 -0.76 -22.63 -8.41
N SER A 267 -1.81 -21.91 -8.82
CA SER A 267 -1.73 -20.78 -9.76
C SER A 267 -2.12 -19.42 -9.17
N THR A 268 -2.25 -19.35 -7.84
CA THR A 268 -2.58 -18.12 -7.10
C THR A 268 -1.41 -17.68 -6.24
N ALA A 269 -1.14 -16.37 -6.22
CA ALA A 269 -0.26 -15.74 -5.25
C ALA A 269 -1.01 -14.66 -4.48
N ILE A 270 -0.71 -14.53 -3.20
CA ILE A 270 -1.33 -13.57 -2.30
C ILE A 270 -0.22 -12.74 -1.66
N PHE A 271 -0.39 -11.43 -1.69
CA PHE A 271 0.50 -10.46 -1.07
C PHE A 271 -0.29 -9.73 0.00
N VAL A 272 0.15 -9.83 1.26
CA VAL A 272 -0.34 -8.99 2.34
C VAL A 272 0.69 -7.89 2.53
N VAL A 273 0.31 -6.64 2.32
CA VAL A 273 1.22 -5.49 2.37
C VAL A 273 0.57 -4.37 3.18
N TRP A 274 1.42 -3.55 3.78
CA TRP A 274 1.02 -2.31 4.45
C TRP A 274 1.26 -1.13 3.52
N ASP A 275 0.86 0.09 3.88
CA ASP A 275 1.09 1.30 3.08
C ASP A 275 2.21 2.21 3.66
N GLU A 276 2.29 2.32 4.99
CA GLU A 276 3.35 2.98 5.77
C GLU A 276 3.45 2.33 7.17
N TYR A 277 4.51 2.50 7.99
CA TYR A 277 5.75 3.26 7.80
C TYR A 277 6.94 2.36 7.47
N THR A 278 7.87 2.88 6.66
CA THR A 278 9.11 2.17 6.28
C THR A 278 10.01 1.86 7.48
N THR A 279 10.58 0.66 7.62
CA THR A 279 10.33 -0.55 6.81
C THR A 279 9.01 -1.19 7.21
N MET A 280 8.20 -1.56 6.23
CA MET A 280 6.83 -2.03 6.43
C MET A 280 6.75 -3.55 6.53
N PRO A 281 5.75 -4.09 7.25
CA PRO A 281 5.45 -5.51 7.20
C PRO A 281 5.00 -5.89 5.79
N ASN A 282 5.23 -7.15 5.45
CA ASN A 282 4.74 -7.77 4.22
C ASN A 282 4.81 -9.28 4.36
N VAL A 283 3.91 -9.97 3.68
CA VAL A 283 3.91 -11.42 3.56
C VAL A 283 3.66 -11.80 2.10
N VAL A 284 4.52 -12.65 1.55
CA VAL A 284 4.37 -13.27 0.24
C VAL A 284 3.92 -14.69 0.44
N ILE A 285 2.68 -14.99 0.04
CA ILE A 285 2.06 -16.30 0.18
C ILE A 285 1.88 -16.89 -1.21
N SER A 286 2.62 -17.95 -1.52
CA SER A 286 2.45 -18.67 -2.78
C SER A 286 2.83 -20.14 -2.66
N PRO A 287 2.30 -21.01 -3.55
CA PRO A 287 2.67 -22.42 -3.61
C PRO A 287 4.15 -22.68 -3.93
N THR A 288 4.91 -21.69 -4.42
CA THR A 288 6.31 -21.86 -4.84
C THR A 288 7.29 -21.13 -3.93
N THR A 289 6.82 -20.23 -3.07
CA THR A 289 7.66 -19.58 -2.08
C THR A 289 8.09 -20.60 -1.02
N PRO A 290 9.39 -20.87 -0.86
CA PRO A 290 9.86 -21.80 0.16
C PRO A 290 9.43 -21.32 1.55
N ALA A 291 9.00 -22.25 2.40
CA ALA A 291 8.56 -21.92 3.75
C ALA A 291 9.69 -21.28 4.56
N GLY A 292 9.39 -20.17 5.23
CA GLY A 292 10.34 -19.41 6.05
C GLY A 292 11.31 -18.56 5.24
N THR A 293 11.00 -18.22 3.99
CA THR A 293 11.84 -17.35 3.16
C THR A 293 11.91 -15.95 3.77
N VAL A 294 13.09 -15.54 4.24
CA VAL A 294 13.33 -14.18 4.73
C VAL A 294 14.43 -13.55 3.87
N THR A 295 14.15 -12.37 3.33
CA THR A 295 15.13 -11.61 2.52
C THR A 295 15.34 -10.21 3.08
N ALA A 296 16.55 -9.69 2.91
CA ALA A 296 16.91 -8.31 3.19
C ALA A 296 17.08 -7.47 1.91
N GLN A 297 16.77 -8.06 0.74
CA GLN A 297 16.76 -7.32 -0.52
C GLN A 297 15.74 -6.17 -0.43
N PRO A 298 16.11 -4.95 -0.84
CA PRO A 298 15.21 -3.82 -0.77
C PRO A 298 14.08 -3.97 -1.79
N PHE A 299 12.85 -3.85 -1.30
CA PHE A 299 11.63 -3.82 -2.10
C PHE A 299 10.77 -2.62 -1.70
N ASP A 300 9.84 -2.27 -2.57
CA ASP A 300 8.85 -1.21 -2.37
C ASP A 300 7.56 -1.54 -3.13
N HIS A 301 6.59 -0.63 -3.11
CA HIS A 301 5.35 -0.80 -3.86
C HIS A 301 5.53 -0.91 -5.38
N TYR A 302 6.58 -0.32 -5.94
CA TYR A 302 6.89 -0.51 -7.37
C TYR A 302 7.45 -1.91 -7.65
N SER A 303 8.14 -2.51 -6.68
CA SER A 303 8.61 -3.89 -6.72
C SER A 303 7.43 -4.88 -6.71
N LEU A 304 6.40 -4.61 -5.89
CA LEU A 304 5.15 -5.37 -5.88
C LEU A 304 4.41 -5.28 -7.23
N LEU A 305 4.30 -4.06 -7.78
CA LEU A 305 3.69 -3.84 -9.10
C LEU A 305 4.43 -4.61 -10.20
N ARG A 306 5.75 -4.43 -10.28
CA ARG A 306 6.60 -5.13 -11.27
C ARG A 306 6.40 -6.64 -11.18
N THR A 307 6.45 -7.18 -9.97
CA THR A 307 6.29 -8.62 -9.71
C THR A 307 4.95 -9.12 -10.23
N THR A 308 3.88 -8.36 -9.98
CA THR A 308 2.51 -8.68 -10.39
C THR A 308 2.36 -8.62 -11.91
N GLU A 309 2.88 -7.58 -12.56
CA GLU A 309 2.89 -7.45 -14.02
C GLU A 309 3.67 -8.60 -14.67
N GLU A 310 4.85 -8.95 -14.14
CA GLU A 310 5.64 -10.08 -14.61
C GLU A 310 4.95 -11.44 -14.36
N MET A 311 4.16 -11.60 -13.30
CA MET A 311 3.41 -12.84 -13.04
C MET A 311 2.21 -13.02 -13.97
N LEU A 312 1.57 -11.91 -14.35
CA LEU A 312 0.42 -11.90 -15.27
C LEU A 312 0.79 -11.75 -16.74
N GLY A 313 2.05 -11.42 -17.05
CA GLY A 313 2.49 -11.18 -18.43
C GLY A 313 2.06 -9.82 -19.00
N LEU A 314 1.95 -8.83 -18.12
CA LEU A 314 1.60 -7.45 -18.45
C LEU A 314 2.86 -6.62 -18.75
N PRO A 315 2.75 -5.53 -19.52
CA PRO A 315 3.83 -4.56 -19.67
C PRO A 315 4.08 -3.81 -18.36
N LEU A 316 5.32 -3.34 -18.14
CA LEU A 316 5.67 -2.68 -16.87
C LEU A 316 5.27 -1.20 -16.84
N LEU A 317 4.53 -0.77 -15.82
CA LEU A 317 4.11 0.62 -15.64
C LEU A 317 5.13 1.46 -14.89
N GLY A 318 5.41 2.67 -15.40
CA GLY A 318 6.14 3.71 -14.68
C GLY A 318 7.44 3.21 -14.03
N ARG A 319 7.56 3.42 -12.71
CA ARG A 319 8.72 3.02 -11.91
C ARG A 319 8.86 1.51 -11.71
N ALA A 320 7.81 0.72 -11.95
CA ALA A 320 7.90 -0.74 -11.93
C ALA A 320 8.91 -1.25 -12.98
N ALA A 321 9.06 -0.55 -14.11
CA ALA A 321 10.04 -0.90 -15.14
C ALA A 321 11.50 -0.93 -14.65
N SER A 322 11.80 -0.19 -13.59
CA SER A 322 13.14 -0.09 -12.98
C SER A 322 13.23 -0.70 -11.57
N ALA A 323 12.10 -1.06 -10.95
CA ALA A 323 12.06 -1.61 -9.60
C ALA A 323 12.66 -3.03 -9.57
N THR A 324 13.11 -3.49 -8.40
CA THR A 324 13.58 -4.86 -8.24
C THR A 324 12.38 -5.82 -8.24
N SER A 325 12.42 -6.88 -9.03
CA SER A 325 11.36 -7.91 -8.99
C SER A 325 11.50 -8.79 -7.76
N MET A 326 10.38 -9.08 -7.08
CA MET A 326 10.33 -9.97 -5.93
C MET A 326 10.42 -11.46 -6.36
N ARG A 327 10.31 -11.75 -7.67
CA ARG A 327 10.22 -13.13 -8.18
C ARG A 327 11.41 -14.01 -7.81
N ALA A 328 12.63 -13.49 -7.95
CA ALA A 328 13.84 -14.25 -7.62
C ALA A 328 13.90 -14.57 -6.11
N ALA A 329 13.66 -13.56 -5.26
CA ALA A 329 13.73 -13.71 -3.82
C ALA A 329 12.68 -14.67 -3.23
N PHE A 330 11.49 -14.72 -3.82
CA PHE A 330 10.37 -15.54 -3.31
C PHE A 330 10.00 -16.72 -4.21
N HIS A 331 10.83 -17.05 -5.21
CA HIS A 331 10.63 -18.16 -6.14
C HIS A 331 9.25 -18.14 -6.83
N LEU A 332 8.80 -16.96 -7.22
CA LEU A 332 7.53 -16.76 -7.94
C LEU A 332 7.75 -17.02 -9.43
#